data_AF-A5K2H2-F1
#
_entry.id   AF-A5K2H2-F1
#
_cell.length_a   1.000
_cell.length_b   1.000
_cell.length_c   1.000
_cell.angle_alpha   90.00
_cell.angle_beta   90.00
_cell.angle_gamma   90.00
#
_symmetry.space_group_name_H-M   'P 1'
#
loop_
_entity.id
_entity.type
_entity.pdbx_description
1 polymer ?
#
loop_
_entity_poly.entity_id
_entity_poly.type
_entity_poly.pdbx_seq_one_letter_code
_entity_poly.pdbx_strand_id
1 'polypeptide(L)'
;MCIRISRITGLNEKIRGSLFRRKISGPTPLYKTPLRYIWFIFFYIDIFLLYVFTFSCFFSIILRQECFEIFSILFFTAANLVSSFFIDFFFMLIKGEEVVSEDEIIISTFLTITLCIVKIATNVCTFYFSLITSGKIIDSTEVHMKQRCHTSAAKWLLLNCIIINSFSFLETYIETILTFFSIVHFKRQVQNYETIV
;
A
#
# COMPACT_ATOMS: atom_id res chain seq x y z
N MET A 1 -39.25 52.07 -14.49
CA MET A 1 -38.93 50.95 -13.57
C MET A 1 -38.60 49.73 -14.42
N CYS A 2 -37.40 49.18 -14.22
CA CYS A 2 -36.85 48.03 -14.94
C CYS A 2 -37.69 46.76 -14.75
N ILE A 3 -37.63 45.83 -15.71
CA ILE A 3 -36.90 44.55 -15.56
C ILE A 3 -36.58 44.06 -16.97
N ARG A 4 -35.31 44.23 -17.37
CA ARG A 4 -34.73 43.58 -18.55
C ARG A 4 -34.45 42.14 -18.10
N ILE A 5 -35.17 41.17 -18.66
CA ILE A 5 -34.85 39.75 -18.49
C ILE A 5 -33.53 39.51 -19.24
N SER A 6 -32.42 39.75 -18.55
CA SER A 6 -31.09 39.38 -19.01
C SER A 6 -31.04 37.86 -19.04
N ARG A 7 -31.04 37.32 -20.26
CA ARG A 7 -30.82 35.91 -20.56
C ARG A 7 -29.74 35.33 -19.64
N ILE A 8 -30.10 34.24 -18.99
CA ILE A 8 -29.22 33.30 -18.32
C ILE A 8 -28.37 32.60 -19.41
N THR A 9 -27.46 33.34 -20.05
CA THR A 9 -26.56 32.80 -21.08
C THR A 9 -25.43 31.98 -20.47
N GLY A 10 -24.95 32.36 -19.28
CA GLY A 10 -23.86 31.64 -18.62
C GLY A 10 -24.21 30.23 -18.10
N LEU A 11 -25.45 30.01 -17.64
CA LEU A 11 -25.86 28.69 -17.14
C LEU A 11 -26.10 27.71 -18.30
N ASN A 12 -26.71 28.19 -19.39
CA ASN A 12 -26.99 27.36 -20.56
C ASN A 12 -25.69 27.01 -21.32
N GLU A 13 -24.69 27.89 -21.33
CA GLU A 13 -23.35 27.58 -21.86
C GLU A 13 -22.55 26.62 -20.96
N LYS A 14 -22.66 26.73 -19.62
CA LYS A 14 -22.08 25.75 -18.69
C LYS A 14 -22.70 24.36 -18.84
N ILE A 15 -24.03 24.29 -18.97
CA ILE A 15 -24.76 23.03 -19.14
C ILE A 15 -24.51 22.44 -20.53
N ARG A 16 -24.40 23.27 -21.58
CA ARG A 16 -24.06 22.80 -22.93
C ARG A 16 -22.60 22.39 -23.03
N GLY A 17 -21.68 23.05 -22.32
CA GLY A 17 -20.29 22.64 -22.19
C GLY A 17 -20.10 21.33 -21.42
N SER A 18 -20.94 21.06 -20.40
CA SER A 18 -20.91 19.78 -19.66
C SER A 18 -21.58 18.64 -20.41
N LEU A 19 -22.67 18.91 -21.16
CA LEU A 19 -23.39 17.90 -21.95
C LEU A 19 -22.73 17.56 -23.29
N PHE A 20 -22.00 18.51 -23.89
CA PHE A 20 -21.28 18.31 -25.16
C PHE A 20 -19.76 18.21 -24.99
N ARG A 21 -19.22 18.10 -23.76
CA ARG A 21 -17.87 17.59 -23.57
C ARG A 21 -17.89 16.17 -24.15
N ARG A 22 -17.32 16.01 -25.34
CA ARG A 22 -17.19 14.72 -26.01
C ARG A 22 -16.76 13.71 -24.96
N LYS A 23 -17.36 12.52 -25.00
CA LYS A 23 -16.97 11.28 -24.31
C LYS A 23 -15.57 10.83 -24.77
N ILE A 24 -14.59 11.73 -24.71
CA ILE A 24 -13.17 11.50 -24.90
C ILE A 24 -12.66 11.40 -23.48
N SER A 25 -12.20 10.20 -23.14
CA SER A 25 -11.54 9.82 -21.89
C SER A 25 -10.81 10.99 -21.23
N GLY A 26 -11.39 11.59 -20.19
CA GLY A 26 -10.68 12.50 -19.31
C GLY A 26 -9.50 11.79 -18.62
N PRO A 27 -8.62 12.53 -17.92
CA PRO A 27 -7.53 11.93 -17.17
C PRO A 27 -8.08 10.89 -16.20
N THR A 28 -7.56 9.67 -16.26
CA THR A 28 -8.02 8.58 -15.40
C THR A 28 -7.33 8.67 -14.04
N PRO A 29 -8.04 8.49 -12.92
CA PRO A 29 -7.42 8.49 -11.60
C PRO A 29 -6.32 7.42 -11.49
N LEU A 30 -5.34 7.64 -10.61
CA LEU A 30 -4.15 6.79 -10.47
C LEU A 30 -4.46 5.31 -10.30
N TYR A 31 -5.53 4.97 -9.60
CA TYR A 31 -5.95 3.57 -9.38
C TYR A 31 -6.46 2.85 -10.65
N LYS A 32 -6.68 3.56 -11.76
CA LYS A 32 -7.05 2.99 -13.07
C LYS A 32 -5.86 2.78 -14.02
N THR A 33 -4.66 3.17 -13.60
CA THR A 33 -3.40 2.98 -14.35
C THR A 33 -2.89 1.53 -14.18
N PRO A 34 -1.72 1.13 -14.72
CA PRO A 34 -1.20 -0.23 -14.57
C PRO A 34 -1.09 -0.70 -13.11
N LEU A 35 -1.05 0.23 -12.15
CA LEU A 35 -1.17 -0.03 -10.70
C LEU A 35 -2.32 -0.97 -10.35
N ARG A 36 -3.46 -0.85 -11.04
CA ARG A 36 -4.65 -1.70 -10.84
C ARG A 36 -4.36 -3.20 -10.93
N TYR A 37 -3.51 -3.58 -11.89
CA TYR A 37 -3.18 -4.99 -12.12
C TYR A 37 -2.15 -5.49 -11.11
N ILE A 38 -1.30 -4.58 -10.63
CA ILE A 38 -0.19 -4.91 -9.76
C ILE A 38 -0.65 -5.04 -8.31
N TRP A 39 -1.57 -4.18 -7.84
CA TRP A 39 -2.21 -4.37 -6.53
C TRP A 39 -2.96 -5.69 -6.42
N PHE A 40 -3.54 -6.18 -7.52
CA PHE A 40 -4.15 -7.52 -7.53
C PHE A 40 -3.09 -8.61 -7.33
N ILE A 41 -1.93 -8.50 -7.97
CA ILE A 41 -0.82 -9.45 -7.78
C ILE A 41 -0.31 -9.38 -6.34
N PHE A 42 -0.09 -8.17 -5.82
CA PHE A 42 0.41 -7.94 -4.46
C PHE A 42 -0.56 -8.45 -3.40
N PHE A 43 -1.86 -8.27 -3.58
CA PHE A 43 -2.89 -8.87 -2.72
C PHE A 43 -2.74 -10.40 -2.58
N TYR A 44 -2.44 -11.13 -3.67
CA TYR A 44 -2.18 -12.57 -3.56
C TYR A 44 -0.84 -12.91 -2.92
N ILE A 45 0.18 -12.09 -3.15
CA ILE A 45 1.48 -12.23 -2.48
C ILE A 45 1.30 -12.05 -0.97
N ASP A 46 0.55 -11.03 -0.54
CA ASP A 46 0.20 -10.80 0.86
C ASP A 46 -0.52 -11.99 1.48
N ILE A 47 -1.51 -12.57 0.80
CA ILE A 47 -2.19 -13.80 1.24
C ILE A 47 -1.18 -14.95 1.42
N PHE A 48 -0.29 -15.13 0.46
CA PHE A 48 0.73 -16.18 0.51
C PHE A 48 1.71 -15.96 1.68
N LEU A 49 2.20 -14.74 1.88
CA LEU A 49 3.07 -14.38 2.98
C LEU A 49 2.38 -14.58 4.34
N LEU A 50 1.12 -14.17 4.46
CA LEU A 50 0.31 -14.35 5.67
C LEU A 50 0.12 -15.83 6.00
N TYR A 51 -0.06 -16.68 4.99
CA TYR A 51 -0.14 -18.13 5.15
C TYR A 51 1.18 -18.72 5.67
N VAL A 52 2.32 -18.37 5.05
CA VAL A 52 3.66 -18.81 5.48
C VAL A 52 3.97 -18.33 6.91
N PHE A 53 3.61 -17.09 7.23
CA PHE A 53 3.78 -16.52 8.57
C PHE A 53 2.96 -17.29 9.61
N THR A 54 1.67 -17.52 9.32
CA THR A 54 0.76 -18.23 10.22
C THR A 54 1.25 -19.65 10.49
N PHE A 55 1.69 -20.37 9.46
CA PHE A 55 2.26 -21.71 9.62
C PHE A 55 3.53 -21.70 10.48
N SER A 56 4.41 -20.71 10.27
CA SER A 56 5.62 -20.53 11.08
C SER A 56 5.29 -20.27 12.57
N CYS A 57 4.26 -19.47 12.84
CA CYS A 57 3.76 -19.23 14.20
C CYS A 57 3.21 -20.51 14.85
N PHE A 58 2.40 -21.29 14.14
CA PHE A 58 1.89 -22.57 14.65
C PHE A 58 3.03 -23.55 14.98
N PHE A 59 4.02 -23.65 14.09
CA PHE A 59 5.19 -24.49 14.32
C PHE A 59 5.98 -24.07 15.57
N SER A 60 6.14 -22.75 15.79
CA SER A 60 6.78 -22.20 16.99
C SER A 60 6.03 -22.59 18.28
N ILE A 61 4.70 -22.52 18.27
CA ILE A 61 3.85 -22.89 19.42
C ILE A 61 3.97 -24.39 19.72
N ILE A 62 3.93 -25.25 18.69
CA ILE A 62 4.05 -26.71 18.84
C ILE A 62 5.41 -27.07 19.46
N LEU A 63 6.47 -26.38 19.06
CA LEU A 63 7.83 -26.58 19.59
C LEU A 63 8.07 -25.92 20.96
N ARG A 64 7.05 -25.29 21.58
CA ARG A 64 7.15 -24.59 22.88
C ARG A 64 8.39 -23.70 23.00
N GLN A 65 8.68 -22.88 21.99
CA GLN A 65 9.80 -21.96 22.09
C GLN A 65 9.48 -20.79 23.02
N GLU A 66 10.31 -20.59 24.06
CA GLU A 66 10.13 -19.57 25.10
C GLU A 66 10.97 -18.30 24.89
N CYS A 67 11.52 -18.06 23.70
CA CYS A 67 12.27 -16.83 23.43
C CYS A 67 11.30 -15.64 23.27
N PHE A 68 11.01 -14.98 24.39
CA PHE A 68 10.09 -13.85 24.47
C PHE A 68 10.55 -12.65 23.62
N GLU A 69 11.85 -12.50 23.45
CA GLU A 69 12.48 -11.42 22.69
C GLU A 69 12.04 -11.44 21.22
N ILE A 70 11.79 -12.63 20.67
CA ILE A 70 11.30 -12.82 19.29
C ILE A 70 9.85 -12.35 19.12
N PHE A 71 9.06 -12.34 20.19
CA PHE A 71 7.64 -11.97 20.13
C PHE A 71 7.43 -10.56 19.59
N SER A 72 8.32 -9.63 19.95
CA SER A 72 8.29 -8.26 19.42
C SER A 72 8.40 -8.24 17.88
N ILE A 73 9.37 -8.97 17.32
CA ILE A 73 9.58 -9.09 15.88
C ILE A 73 8.39 -9.75 15.20
N LEU A 74 7.86 -10.82 15.77
CA LEU A 74 6.66 -11.51 15.26
C LEU A 74 5.45 -10.57 15.21
N PHE A 75 5.20 -9.84 16.30
CA PHE A 75 4.07 -8.92 16.38
C PHE A 75 4.16 -7.80 15.34
N PHE A 76 5.34 -7.17 15.20
CA PHE A 76 5.55 -6.13 14.19
C PHE A 76 5.44 -6.67 12.76
N THR A 77 5.96 -7.87 12.50
CA THR A 77 5.83 -8.54 11.19
C THR A 77 4.36 -8.85 10.88
N ALA A 78 3.60 -9.34 11.86
CA ALA A 78 2.17 -9.62 11.71
C ALA A 78 1.38 -8.33 11.43
N ALA A 79 1.63 -7.27 12.20
CA ALA A 79 0.98 -5.98 12.01
C ALA A 79 1.27 -5.42 10.62
N ASN A 80 2.51 -5.55 10.15
CA ASN A 80 2.96 -5.09 8.83
C ASN A 80 2.28 -5.83 7.67
N LEU A 81 2.20 -7.16 7.77
CA LEU A 81 1.52 -7.99 6.77
C LEU A 81 0.02 -7.68 6.73
N VAL A 82 -0.62 -7.57 7.90
CA VAL A 82 -2.05 -7.27 7.98
C VAL A 82 -2.34 -5.87 7.44
N SER A 83 -1.51 -4.86 7.76
CA SER A 83 -1.69 -3.52 7.19
C SER A 83 -1.48 -3.48 5.69
N SER A 84 -0.47 -4.18 5.16
CA SER A 84 -0.20 -4.25 3.71
C SER A 84 -1.38 -4.91 2.99
N PHE A 85 -1.85 -6.04 3.52
CA PHE A 85 -3.02 -6.76 3.01
C PHE A 85 -4.26 -5.87 2.93
N PHE A 86 -4.54 -5.08 3.98
CA PHE A 86 -5.71 -4.19 3.98
C PHE A 86 -5.59 -3.05 2.97
N ILE A 87 -4.39 -2.48 2.80
CA ILE A 87 -4.15 -1.41 1.83
C ILE A 87 -4.36 -1.94 0.41
N ASP A 88 -3.80 -3.11 0.11
CA ASP A 88 -3.90 -3.71 -1.22
C ASP A 88 -5.31 -4.21 -1.54
N PHE A 89 -5.98 -4.78 -0.53
CA PHE A 89 -7.40 -5.11 -0.62
C PHE A 89 -8.26 -3.87 -0.91
N PHE A 90 -8.01 -2.76 -0.20
CA PHE A 90 -8.75 -1.52 -0.40
C PHE A 90 -8.57 -1.00 -1.83
N PHE A 91 -7.34 -0.96 -2.34
CA PHE A 91 -7.08 -0.56 -3.72
C PHE A 91 -7.66 -1.50 -4.76
N MET A 92 -7.68 -2.81 -4.48
CA MET A 92 -8.34 -3.79 -5.33
C MET A 92 -9.85 -3.54 -5.45
N LEU A 93 -10.52 -3.09 -4.38
CA LEU A 93 -11.97 -2.86 -4.35
C LEU A 93 -12.43 -1.66 -5.21
N ILE A 94 -11.58 -0.66 -5.46
CA ILE A 94 -11.92 0.56 -6.22
C ILE A 94 -12.07 0.28 -7.74
N LYS A 95 -12.19 -1.00 -8.13
CA LYS A 95 -12.13 -1.51 -9.50
C LYS A 95 -13.27 -1.10 -10.44
N GLY A 96 -14.36 -0.49 -9.94
CA GLY A 96 -15.68 -0.60 -10.58
C GLY A 96 -16.37 0.65 -11.11
N GLU A 97 -16.01 1.87 -10.72
CA GLU A 97 -16.86 3.03 -11.05
C GLU A 97 -16.38 3.77 -12.30
N GLU A 98 -17.20 3.74 -13.38
CA GLU A 98 -16.89 4.32 -14.69
C GLU A 98 -17.09 5.85 -14.74
N VAL A 99 -17.72 6.44 -13.75
CA VAL A 99 -18.00 7.89 -13.69
C VAL A 99 -17.26 8.45 -12.50
N VAL A 100 -16.28 9.32 -12.76
CA VAL A 100 -15.52 9.97 -11.68
C VAL A 100 -15.58 11.47 -11.96
N SER A 101 -16.19 12.22 -11.05
CA SER A 101 -16.15 13.68 -11.03
C SER A 101 -14.72 14.18 -10.82
N GLU A 102 -14.41 15.42 -11.22
CA GLU A 102 -13.06 15.99 -11.02
C GLU A 102 -12.66 15.97 -9.52
N ASP A 103 -13.61 16.20 -8.62
CA ASP A 103 -13.40 16.14 -7.16
C ASP A 103 -13.04 14.72 -6.68
N GLU A 104 -13.71 13.69 -7.19
CA GLU A 104 -13.39 12.29 -6.86
C GLU A 104 -12.02 11.86 -7.40
N ILE A 105 -11.59 12.39 -8.56
CA ILE A 105 -10.24 12.15 -9.09
C ILE A 105 -9.18 12.73 -8.15
N ILE A 106 -9.40 13.94 -7.62
CA ILE A 106 -8.48 14.59 -6.68
C ILE A 106 -8.41 13.80 -5.36
N ILE A 107 -9.56 13.49 -4.77
CA ILE A 107 -9.64 12.78 -3.48
C ILE A 107 -9.01 11.39 -3.59
N SER A 108 -9.33 10.63 -4.64
CA SER A 108 -8.78 9.28 -4.84
C SER A 108 -7.27 9.30 -5.08
N THR A 109 -6.77 10.28 -5.83
CA THR A 109 -5.33 10.48 -6.06
C THR A 109 -4.61 10.80 -4.75
N PHE A 110 -5.14 11.72 -3.94
CA PHE A 110 -4.56 12.09 -2.66
C PHE A 110 -4.56 10.93 -1.65
N LEU A 111 -5.68 10.20 -1.57
CA LEU A 111 -5.81 9.02 -0.72
C LEU A 111 -4.81 7.93 -1.14
N THR A 112 -4.67 7.68 -2.45
CA THR A 112 -3.72 6.71 -2.98
C THR A 112 -2.30 7.05 -2.56
N ILE A 113 -1.87 8.29 -2.79
CA ILE A 113 -0.52 8.74 -2.42
C ILE A 113 -0.28 8.62 -0.92
N THR A 114 -1.26 9.01 -0.09
CA THR A 114 -1.14 8.96 1.36
C THR A 114 -0.99 7.53 1.87
N LEU A 115 -1.83 6.60 1.40
CA LEU A 115 -1.75 5.19 1.78
C LEU A 115 -0.43 4.55 1.32
N CYS A 116 0.05 4.86 0.10
CA CYS A 116 1.36 4.40 -0.35
C CYS A 116 2.49 4.93 0.54
N ILE A 117 2.47 6.20 0.97
CA ILE A 117 3.47 6.77 1.89
C ILE A 117 3.45 6.06 3.24
N VAL A 118 2.26 5.80 3.80
CA VAL A 118 2.10 5.07 5.06
C VAL A 118 2.65 3.64 4.91
N LYS A 119 2.37 2.96 3.80
CA LYS A 119 2.91 1.63 3.48
C LYS A 119 4.44 1.63 3.39
N ILE A 120 5.04 2.61 2.71
CA ILE A 120 6.50 2.80 2.65
C ILE A 120 7.08 2.96 4.05
N ALA A 121 6.56 3.90 4.85
CA ALA A 121 7.08 4.19 6.17
C ALA A 121 6.99 2.98 7.11
N THR A 122 5.86 2.28 7.09
CA THR A 122 5.64 1.08 7.91
C THR A 122 6.59 -0.05 7.52
N ASN A 123 6.71 -0.38 6.23
CA ASN A 123 7.59 -1.44 5.73
C ASN A 123 9.08 -1.16 6.00
N VAL A 124 9.53 0.08 5.84
CA VAL A 124 10.91 0.47 6.18
C VAL A 124 11.18 0.30 7.68
N CYS A 125 10.27 0.80 8.52
CA CYS A 125 10.41 0.73 9.98
C CYS A 125 10.43 -0.72 10.48
N THR A 126 9.52 -1.56 9.98
CA THR A 126 9.39 -2.96 10.40
C THR A 126 10.59 -3.79 9.95
N PHE A 127 11.06 -3.60 8.71
CA PHE A 127 12.26 -4.27 8.21
C PHE A 127 13.50 -3.89 9.03
N TYR A 128 13.71 -2.60 9.27
CA TYR A 128 14.86 -2.12 10.05
C TYR A 128 14.81 -2.60 11.51
N PHE A 129 13.64 -2.52 12.14
CA PHE A 129 13.42 -3.03 13.50
C PHE A 129 13.69 -4.54 13.59
N SER A 130 13.22 -5.30 12.59
CA SER A 130 13.45 -6.75 12.51
C SER A 130 14.94 -7.08 12.43
N LEU A 131 15.71 -6.37 11.59
CA LEU A 131 17.16 -6.59 11.46
C LEU A 131 17.92 -6.28 12.74
N ILE A 132 17.70 -5.10 13.34
CA ILE A 132 18.40 -4.70 14.58
C ILE A 132 18.09 -5.66 15.72
N THR A 133 16.82 -5.99 15.91
CA THR A 133 16.40 -6.83 17.04
C THR A 133 16.89 -8.26 16.84
N SER A 134 16.88 -8.78 15.61
CA SER A 134 17.46 -10.09 15.30
C SER A 134 18.96 -10.12 15.56
N GLY A 135 19.70 -9.09 15.14
CA GLY A 135 21.14 -8.97 15.39
C GLY A 135 21.45 -8.96 16.90
N LYS A 136 20.71 -8.16 17.67
CA LYS A 136 20.83 -8.13 19.14
C LYS A 136 20.60 -9.49 19.79
N ILE A 137 19.62 -10.27 19.31
CA ILE A 137 19.32 -11.61 19.85
C ILE A 137 20.43 -12.59 19.50
N ILE A 138 20.94 -12.55 18.26
CA ILE A 138 21.96 -13.50 17.77
C ILE A 138 23.33 -13.25 18.41
N ASP A 139 23.69 -11.98 18.61
CA ASP A 139 24.99 -11.57 19.14
C ASP A 139 24.99 -11.42 20.67
N SER A 140 23.86 -11.65 21.33
CA SER A 140 23.74 -11.51 22.78
C SER A 140 24.66 -12.49 23.53
N THR A 141 25.39 -11.96 24.50
CA THR A 141 26.22 -12.75 25.43
C THR A 141 25.51 -13.04 26.74
N GLU A 142 24.29 -12.52 26.94
CA GLU A 142 23.51 -12.73 28.16
C GLU A 142 23.09 -14.19 28.33
N VAL A 143 23.34 -14.76 29.51
CA VAL A 143 23.13 -16.19 29.79
C VAL A 143 21.67 -16.61 29.55
N HIS A 144 20.71 -15.78 29.95
CA HIS A 144 19.28 -16.06 29.79
C HIS A 144 18.84 -16.03 28.32
N MET A 145 19.29 -15.06 27.52
CA MET A 145 19.01 -15.02 26.08
C MET A 145 19.70 -16.18 25.35
N LYS A 146 20.94 -16.50 25.70
CA LYS A 146 21.68 -17.60 25.08
C LYS A 146 21.02 -18.95 25.32
N GLN A 147 20.49 -19.18 26.52
CA GLN A 147 19.78 -20.43 26.84
C GLN A 147 18.45 -20.58 26.09
N ARG A 148 17.70 -19.49 25.90
CA ARG A 148 16.34 -19.54 25.33
C ARG A 148 16.30 -19.31 23.82
N CYS A 149 17.16 -18.44 23.29
CA CYS A 149 17.04 -17.88 21.95
C CYS A 149 18.08 -18.41 20.94
N HIS A 150 19.17 -19.07 21.37
CA HIS A 150 20.20 -19.58 20.46
C HIS A 150 19.87 -20.98 19.87
N THR A 151 18.61 -21.42 19.94
CA THR A 151 18.17 -22.67 19.33
C THR A 151 18.05 -22.53 17.81
N SER A 152 18.21 -23.65 17.07
CA SER A 152 18.08 -23.67 15.62
C SER A 152 16.70 -23.21 15.14
N ALA A 153 15.64 -23.62 15.83
CA ALA A 153 14.27 -23.21 15.53
C ALA A 153 14.05 -21.71 15.74
N ALA A 154 14.68 -21.09 16.76
CA ALA A 154 14.53 -19.66 17.02
C ALA A 154 15.21 -18.82 15.93
N LYS A 155 16.41 -19.25 15.51
CA LYS A 155 17.11 -18.66 14.37
C LYS A 155 16.34 -18.83 13.06
N TRP A 156 15.71 -19.98 12.85
CA TRP A 156 14.85 -20.21 11.69
C TRP A 156 13.63 -19.29 11.69
N LEU A 157 12.98 -19.09 12.84
CA LEU A 157 11.86 -18.17 12.97
C LEU A 157 12.26 -16.72 12.68
N LEU A 158 13.39 -16.28 13.25
CA LEU A 158 13.95 -14.94 12.99
C LEU A 158 14.25 -14.75 11.51
N LEU A 159 14.87 -15.75 10.87
CA LEU A 159 15.17 -15.71 9.43
C LEU A 159 13.89 -15.60 8.60
N ASN A 160 12.85 -16.37 8.94
CA ASN A 160 11.55 -16.26 8.26
C ASN A 160 10.95 -14.86 8.39
N CYS A 161 10.97 -14.25 9.58
CA CYS A 161 10.49 -12.87 9.75
C CYS A 161 11.27 -11.87 8.89
N ILE A 162 12.60 -12.00 8.80
CA ILE A 162 13.43 -11.15 7.94
C ILE A 162 13.06 -11.35 6.47
N ILE A 163 12.92 -12.59 6.02
CA ILE A 163 12.54 -12.91 4.62
C ILE A 163 11.18 -12.29 4.29
N ILE A 164 10.17 -12.51 5.15
CA ILE A 164 8.82 -11.99 4.98
C ILE A 164 8.83 -10.45 4.88
N ASN A 165 9.49 -9.77 5.82
CA ASN A 165 9.58 -8.30 5.79
C ASN A 165 10.36 -7.79 4.55
N SER A 166 11.31 -8.57 4.05
CA SER A 166 12.04 -8.24 2.81
C SER A 166 11.13 -8.27 1.58
N PHE A 167 10.18 -9.21 1.52
CA PHE A 167 9.18 -9.26 0.44
C PHE A 167 8.27 -8.04 0.47
N SER A 168 7.70 -7.68 1.62
CA SER A 168 6.86 -6.48 1.75
C SER A 168 7.62 -5.20 1.41
N PHE A 169 8.92 -5.13 1.74
CA PHE A 169 9.78 -4.02 1.33
C PHE A 169 9.99 -3.96 -0.19
N LEU A 170 10.29 -5.10 -0.83
CA LEU A 170 10.48 -5.19 -2.28
C LEU A 170 9.20 -4.82 -3.05
N GLU A 171 8.06 -5.31 -2.57
CA GLU A 171 6.74 -4.99 -3.11
C GLU A 171 6.50 -3.47 -3.10
N THR A 172 6.73 -2.85 -1.94
CA THR A 172 6.59 -1.41 -1.75
C THR A 172 7.52 -0.61 -2.66
N TYR A 173 8.74 -1.11 -2.88
CA TYR A 173 9.69 -0.50 -3.82
C TYR A 173 9.14 -0.52 -5.25
N ILE A 174 8.62 -1.66 -5.71
CA ILE A 174 8.00 -1.79 -7.04
C ILE A 174 6.77 -0.88 -7.15
N GLU A 175 5.90 -0.87 -6.13
CA GLU A 175 4.72 -0.01 -6.06
C GLU A 175 5.07 1.47 -6.17
N THR A 176 6.12 1.91 -5.48
CA THR A 176 6.59 3.30 -5.49
C THR A 176 7.03 3.72 -6.89
N ILE A 177 7.80 2.88 -7.59
CA ILE A 177 8.26 3.15 -8.96
C ILE A 177 7.07 3.31 -9.90
N LEU A 178 6.11 2.40 -9.82
CA LEU A 178 4.92 2.43 -10.67
C LEU A 178 4.01 3.60 -10.36
N THR A 179 3.89 3.97 -9.09
CA THR A 179 3.15 5.15 -8.65
C THR A 179 3.77 6.41 -9.23
N PHE A 180 5.11 6.52 -9.18
CA PHE A 180 5.82 7.62 -9.82
C PHE A 180 5.57 7.69 -11.33
N PHE A 181 5.69 6.58 -12.06
CA PHE A 181 5.38 6.54 -13.49
C PHE A 181 3.93 6.93 -13.78
N SER A 182 3.00 6.49 -12.95
CA SER A 182 1.58 6.78 -13.09
C SER A 182 1.27 8.25 -12.83
N ILE A 183 1.94 8.89 -11.87
CA ILE A 183 1.84 10.35 -11.61
C ILE A 183 2.37 11.15 -12.81
N VAL A 184 3.54 10.77 -13.35
CA VAL A 184 4.12 11.43 -14.53
C VAL A 184 3.18 11.33 -15.74
N HIS A 185 2.61 10.15 -15.96
CA HIS A 185 1.65 9.93 -17.05
C HIS A 185 0.35 10.71 -16.84
N PHE A 186 -0.19 10.70 -15.62
CA PHE A 186 -1.38 11.48 -15.25
C PHE A 186 -1.16 12.98 -15.47
N LYS A 187 -0.04 13.54 -15.00
CA LYS A 187 0.31 14.95 -15.22
C LYS A 187 0.37 15.29 -16.71
N ARG A 188 0.97 14.43 -17.54
CA ARG A 188 1.02 14.62 -18.99
C ARG A 188 -0.37 14.57 -19.62
N GLN A 189 -1.26 13.71 -19.15
CA GLN A 189 -2.66 13.69 -19.60
C GLN A 189 -3.36 15.00 -19.24
N VAL A 190 -3.31 15.42 -17.98
CA VAL A 190 -3.96 16.67 -17.51
C VAL A 190 -3.49 17.89 -18.31
N GLN A 191 -2.18 17.99 -18.59
CA GLN A 191 -1.61 19.08 -19.42
C GLN A 191 -2.15 19.10 -20.85
N ASN A 192 -2.41 17.93 -21.45
CA ASN A 192 -2.94 17.84 -22.80
C ASN A 192 -4.45 18.17 -22.88
N TYR A 193 -5.18 18.04 -21.77
CA TYR A 193 -6.64 18.25 -21.74
C TYR A 193 -7.08 19.67 -21.39
N GLU A 194 -6.14 20.62 -21.22
CA GLU A 194 -6.40 22.00 -20.75
C GLU A 194 -7.31 22.06 -19.50
N THR A 195 -7.40 20.95 -18.76
CA THR A 195 -8.05 20.89 -17.46
C THR A 195 -7.08 21.49 -16.45
N ILE A 196 -7.38 22.70 -15.99
CA ILE A 196 -6.72 23.32 -14.85
C ILE A 196 -7.10 22.50 -13.62
N VAL A 197 -6.23 21.58 -13.19
CA VAL A 197 -5.90 21.30 -11.78
C VAL A 197 -4.45 20.84 -11.70
#